data_AF-A0A9P4J464-F1
#
_entry.id   AF-A0A9P4J464-F1
#
_cell.length_a   1.000
_cell.length_b   1.000
_cell.length_c   1.000
_cell.angle_alpha   90.00
_cell.angle_beta   90.00
_cell.angle_gamma   90.00
#
_symmetry.space_group_name_H-M   'P 1'
#
loop_
_entity.id
_entity.type
_entity.pdbx_description
1 polymer ?
#
loop_
_entity_poly.entity_id
_entity_poly.type
_entity_poly.pdbx_seq_one_letter_code
_entity_poly.pdbx_strand_id
1 'polypeptide(L)'
;MAPSSYGKNSEAAPDLLTRAFNEAIRPYTSKLDEMEAELADLRAYVEQLESQRREVHAWIDKRGLRPDVPPSIAALMDSSSNHNPTHAAATLNAQLDRKITIVNFDLHRLQDDLNDSLPTPSFSACMLKFIPDISRLSALPSGPRYAFDLLLKLGGNLNSHGGLESGDADDLRERRSFYARLDDAMVDVVHGRFKEEQDGWGVQREIKRIEKTGAYLRTWGVEPYFPKTLEVMRDGLGHAAPMGLPSGGGGTPPAYQ
;
A
#
# COMPACT_ATOMS: atom_id res chain seq x y z
N MET A 1 26.74 -96.55 44.33
CA MET A 1 27.16 -96.09 43.00
C MET A 1 26.31 -94.87 42.63
N ALA A 2 26.96 -93.74 42.39
CA ALA A 2 26.41 -92.51 41.80
C ALA A 2 26.41 -92.63 40.25
N PRO A 3 26.13 -91.57 39.44
CA PRO A 3 25.03 -90.60 39.39
C PRO A 3 24.46 -90.45 37.95
N SER A 4 23.44 -89.61 37.71
CA SER A 4 23.27 -88.83 36.46
C SER A 4 22.20 -87.75 36.71
N SER A 5 22.53 -86.48 36.94
CA SER A 5 22.98 -85.48 35.96
C SER A 5 22.20 -85.57 34.64
N TYR A 6 21.23 -84.67 34.46
CA TYR A 6 21.26 -83.66 33.39
C TYR A 6 20.39 -82.48 33.82
N GLY A 7 21.04 -81.33 33.98
CA GLY A 7 20.34 -80.05 34.10
C GLY A 7 20.18 -79.36 32.75
N LYS A 8 19.43 -78.26 32.86
CA LYS A 8 19.63 -76.97 32.20
C LYS A 8 18.97 -76.69 30.84
N ASN A 9 18.29 -75.54 30.87
CA ASN A 9 18.06 -74.55 29.81
C ASN A 9 16.73 -74.61 29.06
N SER A 10 15.67 -74.13 29.71
CA SER A 10 14.46 -73.64 29.01
C SER A 10 13.87 -72.39 29.67
N GLU A 11 14.70 -71.55 30.27
CA GLU A 11 14.33 -70.17 30.65
C GLU A 11 15.28 -69.20 29.95
N ALA A 12 14.75 -68.07 29.45
CA ALA A 12 15.48 -66.88 28.98
C ALA A 12 15.82 -66.67 27.48
N ALA A 13 15.19 -67.35 26.51
CA ALA A 13 15.34 -66.97 25.09
C ALA A 13 14.52 -65.72 24.65
N PRO A 14 13.24 -65.53 25.02
CA PRO A 14 12.47 -64.36 24.59
C PRO A 14 12.93 -63.05 25.24
N ASP A 15 13.49 -63.12 26.45
CA ASP A 15 14.01 -61.95 27.18
C ASP A 15 15.33 -61.42 26.59
N LEU A 16 16.18 -62.31 26.05
CA LEU A 16 17.43 -61.92 25.40
C LEU A 16 17.20 -61.18 24.07
N LEU A 17 16.28 -61.66 23.23
CA LEU A 17 15.92 -60.98 21.97
C LEU A 17 15.24 -59.64 22.25
N THR A 18 14.37 -59.59 23.26
CA THR A 18 13.70 -58.34 23.66
C THR A 18 14.70 -57.34 24.25
N ARG A 19 15.67 -57.79 25.06
CA ARG A 19 16.76 -56.94 25.55
C ARG A 19 17.66 -56.44 24.43
N ALA A 20 18.11 -57.30 23.54
CA ALA A 20 18.98 -56.93 22.42
C ALA A 20 18.27 -55.94 21.47
N PHE A 21 16.97 -56.14 21.24
CA PHE A 21 16.14 -55.21 20.47
C PHE A 21 16.00 -53.85 21.18
N ASN A 22 15.72 -53.86 22.49
CA ASN A 22 15.63 -52.64 23.29
C ASN A 22 16.97 -51.89 23.35
N GLU A 23 18.11 -52.59 23.49
CA GLU A 23 19.44 -52.00 23.44
C GLU A 23 19.77 -51.42 22.05
N ALA A 24 19.34 -52.09 20.97
CA ALA A 24 19.52 -51.60 19.61
C ALA A 24 18.65 -50.39 19.28
N ILE A 25 17.46 -50.27 19.89
CA ILE A 25 16.52 -49.15 19.68
C ILE A 25 16.86 -47.94 20.55
N ARG A 26 17.40 -48.16 21.75
CA ARG A 26 17.76 -47.10 22.70
C ARG A 26 18.51 -45.89 22.09
N PRO A 27 19.56 -46.05 21.26
CA PRO A 27 20.24 -44.91 20.65
C PRO A 27 19.34 -44.13 19.67
N TYR A 28 18.42 -44.79 18.97
CA TYR A 28 17.47 -44.12 18.09
C TYR A 28 16.39 -43.36 18.86
N THR A 29 15.88 -43.93 19.96
CA THR A 29 14.93 -43.22 20.83
C THR A 29 15.58 -42.00 21.49
N SER A 30 16.82 -42.13 21.98
CA SER A 30 17.54 -40.98 22.56
C SER A 30 17.79 -39.89 21.52
N LYS A 31 18.13 -40.25 20.28
CA LYS A 31 18.27 -39.29 19.19
C LYS A 31 16.94 -38.61 18.82
N LEU A 32 15.84 -39.34 18.92
CA LEU A 32 14.50 -38.80 18.67
C LEU A 32 14.14 -37.76 19.74
N ASP A 33 14.37 -38.08 21.02
CA ASP A 33 14.15 -37.15 22.13
C ASP A 33 15.03 -35.89 22.01
N GLU A 34 16.30 -36.05 21.61
CA GLU A 34 17.23 -34.94 21.34
C GLU A 34 16.72 -34.05 20.19
N MET A 35 16.28 -34.65 19.08
CA MET A 35 15.74 -33.91 17.94
C MET A 35 14.41 -33.22 18.26
N GLU A 36 13.56 -33.83 19.08
CA GLU A 36 12.31 -33.20 19.54
C GLU A 36 12.60 -31.99 20.43
N ALA A 37 13.60 -32.09 21.32
CA ALA A 37 14.06 -30.96 22.12
C ALA A 37 14.64 -29.84 21.24
N GLU A 38 15.49 -30.17 20.27
CA GLU A 38 16.06 -29.19 19.33
C GLU A 38 14.97 -28.50 18.50
N LEU A 39 13.95 -29.26 18.03
CA LEU A 39 12.81 -28.69 17.32
C LEU A 39 11.98 -27.77 18.21
N ALA A 40 11.82 -28.07 19.49
CA ALA A 40 11.13 -27.20 20.44
C ALA A 40 11.88 -25.87 20.63
N ASP A 41 13.21 -25.94 20.80
CA ASP A 41 14.07 -24.76 20.95
C ASP A 41 14.07 -23.89 19.68
N LEU A 42 14.16 -24.51 18.50
CA LEU A 42 14.09 -23.80 17.22
C LEU A 42 12.74 -23.10 17.04
N ARG A 43 11.63 -23.73 17.43
CA ARG A 43 10.29 -23.11 17.39
C ARG A 43 10.20 -21.90 18.31
N ALA A 44 10.70 -22.02 19.54
CA ALA A 44 10.73 -20.91 20.50
C ALA A 44 11.58 -19.74 19.98
N TYR A 45 12.73 -20.03 19.36
CA TYR A 45 13.58 -19.02 18.75
C TYR A 45 12.91 -18.30 17.56
N VAL A 46 12.22 -19.06 16.69
CA VAL A 46 11.43 -18.48 15.58
C VAL A 46 10.34 -17.55 16.12
N GLU A 47 9.61 -17.96 17.16
CA GLU A 47 8.58 -17.13 17.77
C GLU A 47 9.15 -15.82 18.36
N GLN A 48 10.32 -15.91 19.01
CA GLN A 48 11.04 -14.74 19.51
C GLN A 48 11.43 -13.78 18.38
N LEU A 49 11.98 -14.30 17.27
CA LEU A 49 12.36 -13.50 16.10
C LEU A 49 11.15 -12.83 15.45
N GLU A 50 10.03 -13.54 15.32
CA GLU A 50 8.78 -12.97 14.81
C GLU A 50 8.23 -11.86 15.71
N SER A 51 8.38 -12.02 17.03
CA SER A 51 8.00 -10.99 18.01
C SER A 51 8.85 -9.73 17.84
N GLN A 52 10.18 -9.87 17.77
CA GLN A 52 11.09 -8.75 17.53
C GLN A 52 10.81 -8.06 16.19
N ARG A 53 10.54 -8.83 15.13
CA ARG A 53 10.15 -8.28 13.82
C ARG A 53 8.88 -7.43 13.93
N ARG A 54 7.83 -7.91 14.61
CA ARG A 54 6.59 -7.16 14.82
C ARG A 54 6.83 -5.87 15.60
N GLU A 55 7.67 -5.91 16.62
CA GLU A 55 8.03 -4.73 17.41
C GLU A 55 8.75 -3.67 16.56
N VAL A 56 9.72 -4.08 15.73
CA VAL A 56 10.42 -3.17 14.81
C VAL A 56 9.45 -2.55 13.81
N HIS A 57 8.57 -3.34 13.19
CA HIS A 57 7.56 -2.81 12.25
C HIS A 57 6.61 -1.82 12.93
N ALA A 58 6.14 -2.13 14.14
CA ALA A 58 5.29 -1.23 14.92
C ALA A 58 6.02 0.07 15.30
N TRP A 59 7.32 -0.01 15.62
CA TRP A 59 8.15 1.16 15.90
C TRP A 59 8.32 2.05 14.66
N ILE A 60 8.58 1.45 13.49
CA ILE A 60 8.65 2.16 12.20
C ILE A 60 7.33 2.91 11.94
N ASP A 61 6.20 2.22 12.08
CA ASP A 61 4.88 2.80 11.85
C ASP A 61 4.59 3.95 12.83
N LYS A 62 4.91 3.76 14.11
CA LYS A 62 4.76 4.80 15.15
C LYS A 62 5.62 6.04 14.87
N ARG A 63 6.80 5.86 14.26
CA ARG A 63 7.73 6.95 13.93
C ARG A 63 7.42 7.63 12.60
N GLY A 64 6.51 7.09 11.80
CA GLY A 64 6.18 7.66 10.49
C GLY A 64 7.26 7.41 9.42
N LEU A 65 8.08 6.38 9.61
CA LEU A 65 9.27 6.11 8.79
C LEU A 65 9.00 5.14 7.64
N ARG A 66 7.77 4.66 7.46
CA ARG A 66 7.43 3.65 6.44
C ARG A 66 7.75 4.09 5.00
N PRO A 67 7.68 5.38 4.61
CA PRO A 67 8.16 5.81 3.29
C PRO A 67 9.69 5.81 3.16
N ASP A 68 10.44 5.87 4.27
CA ASP A 68 11.91 5.95 4.26
C ASP A 68 12.59 4.58 4.41
N VAL A 69 11.83 3.51 4.66
CA VAL A 69 12.43 2.19 4.84
C VAL A 69 12.92 1.62 3.50
N PRO A 70 13.98 0.80 3.50
CA PRO A 70 14.45 0.10 2.31
C PRO A 70 13.34 -0.75 1.64
N PRO A 71 13.40 -0.94 0.30
CA PRO A 71 12.37 -1.66 -0.45
C PRO A 71 12.05 -3.08 0.07
N SER A 72 13.06 -3.81 0.56
CA SER A 72 12.88 -5.15 1.13
C SER A 72 12.03 -5.13 2.42
N ILE A 73 12.26 -4.16 3.31
CA ILE A 73 11.49 -3.98 4.54
C ILE A 73 10.09 -3.46 4.21
N ALA A 74 9.99 -2.52 3.27
CA ALA A 74 8.72 -2.02 2.75
C ALA A 74 7.81 -3.16 2.26
N ALA A 75 8.33 -4.03 1.39
CA ALA A 75 7.59 -5.17 0.86
C ALA A 75 7.11 -6.11 1.98
N LEU A 76 7.95 -6.40 2.97
CA LEU A 76 7.58 -7.20 4.14
C LEU A 76 6.49 -6.52 4.97
N MET A 77 6.59 -5.22 5.22
CA MET A 77 5.59 -4.47 5.99
C MET A 77 4.24 -4.38 5.26
N ASP A 78 4.27 -4.35 3.92
CA ASP A 78 3.08 -4.34 3.09
C ASP A 78 2.41 -5.73 3.07
N SER A 79 3.21 -6.80 3.01
CA SER A 79 2.71 -8.19 3.00
C SER A 79 2.33 -8.74 4.38
N SER A 80 2.92 -8.24 5.48
CA SER A 80 2.71 -8.78 6.83
C SER A 80 1.31 -8.50 7.41
N SER A 81 0.44 -7.83 6.66
CA SER A 81 -0.89 -7.38 7.10
C SER A 81 -1.98 -8.47 6.97
N ASN A 82 -1.63 -9.75 7.17
CA ASN A 82 -2.51 -10.92 6.97
C ASN A 82 -3.85 -10.87 7.73
N HIS A 83 -3.94 -10.13 8.84
CA HIS A 83 -5.16 -10.04 9.66
C HIS A 83 -6.05 -8.85 9.27
N ASN A 84 -5.51 -7.85 8.58
CA ASN A 84 -6.25 -6.70 8.06
C ASN A 84 -5.54 -6.20 6.78
N PRO A 85 -5.99 -6.64 5.59
CA PRO A 85 -5.30 -6.34 4.33
C PRO A 85 -5.26 -4.85 3.99
N THR A 86 -6.11 -4.03 4.63
CA THR A 86 -6.15 -2.58 4.42
C THR A 86 -5.29 -1.77 5.39
N HIS A 87 -4.76 -2.41 6.44
CA HIS A 87 -3.98 -1.72 7.48
C HIS A 87 -2.70 -1.11 6.91
N ALA A 88 -2.03 -1.84 6.00
CA ALA A 88 -0.82 -1.35 5.33
C ALA A 88 -1.09 -0.06 4.55
N ALA A 89 -2.16 -0.03 3.75
CA ALA A 89 -2.56 1.13 2.96
C ALA A 89 -2.95 2.32 3.84
N ALA A 90 -3.78 2.09 4.87
CA ALA A 90 -4.20 3.16 5.78
C ALA A 90 -3.02 3.79 6.53
N THR A 91 -2.10 2.97 7.03
CA THR A 91 -0.92 3.44 7.76
C THR A 91 0.06 4.17 6.85
N LEU A 92 0.35 3.66 5.65
CA LEU A 92 1.20 4.34 4.68
C LEU A 92 0.58 5.69 4.24
N ASN A 93 -0.73 5.70 3.95
CA ASN A 93 -1.46 6.93 3.61
C ASN A 93 -1.32 8.00 4.70
N ALA A 94 -1.59 7.66 5.97
CA ALA A 94 -1.51 8.61 7.07
C ALA A 94 -0.11 9.21 7.22
N GLN A 95 0.93 8.41 6.99
CA GLN A 95 2.31 8.88 7.07
C GLN A 95 2.69 9.77 5.88
N LEU A 96 2.26 9.42 4.66
CA LEU A 96 2.46 10.25 3.48
C LEU A 96 1.73 11.58 3.58
N ASP A 97 0.46 11.57 4.01
CA ASP A 97 -0.33 12.79 4.20
C ASP A 97 0.33 13.76 5.18
N ARG A 98 0.83 13.23 6.31
CA ARG A 98 1.58 14.00 7.30
C ARG A 98 2.87 14.57 6.71
N LYS A 99 3.65 13.76 5.98
CA LYS A 99 4.90 14.23 5.35
C LYS A 99 4.66 15.30 4.30
N ILE A 100 3.68 15.12 3.42
CA ILE A 100 3.29 16.12 2.42
C ILE A 100 2.92 17.44 3.12
N THR A 101 2.16 17.37 4.22
CA THR A 101 1.77 18.55 5.00
C THR A 101 2.98 19.26 5.60
N ILE A 102 3.92 18.52 6.20
CA ILE A 102 5.15 19.08 6.77
C ILE A 102 6.00 19.75 5.69
N VAL A 103 6.25 19.05 4.56
CA VAL A 103 7.04 19.61 3.45
C VAL A 103 6.38 20.86 2.87
N ASN A 104 5.06 20.86 2.71
CA ASN A 104 4.34 22.05 2.23
C ASN A 104 4.48 23.24 3.18
N PHE A 105 4.36 22.98 4.49
CA PHE A 105 4.58 23.99 5.52
C PHE A 105 6.01 24.53 5.50
N ASP A 106 7.01 23.65 5.43
CA ASP A 106 8.42 24.05 5.41
C ASP A 106 8.76 24.88 4.15
N LEU A 107 8.16 24.55 3.00
CA LEU A 107 8.32 25.34 1.77
C LEU A 107 7.75 26.75 1.91
N HIS A 108 6.55 26.90 2.48
CA HIS A 108 5.98 28.22 2.73
C HIS A 108 6.77 29.00 3.78
N ARG A 109 7.23 28.34 4.85
CA ARG A 109 8.10 28.98 5.84
C ARG A 109 9.40 29.48 5.20
N LEU A 110 9.98 28.70 4.30
CA LEU A 110 11.18 29.12 3.57
C LEU A 110 10.92 30.32 2.66
N GLN A 111 9.73 30.43 2.04
CA GLN A 111 9.33 31.62 1.27
C GLN A 111 9.27 32.85 2.17
N ASP A 112 8.60 32.72 3.31
CA ASP A 112 8.49 33.80 4.30
C ASP A 112 9.88 34.22 4.82
N ASP A 113 10.75 33.25 5.13
CA ASP A 113 12.11 33.49 5.61
C ASP A 113 13.00 34.19 4.55
N LEU A 114 12.81 33.85 3.26
CA LEU A 114 13.50 34.50 2.14
C LEU A 114 12.91 35.86 1.78
N ASN A 115 11.71 36.17 2.28
CA ASN A 115 10.88 37.30 1.84
C ASN A 115 10.75 37.35 0.30
N ASP A 116 10.69 36.18 -0.33
CA ASP A 116 10.60 35.99 -1.78
C ASP A 116 9.87 34.68 -2.11
N SER A 117 9.29 34.62 -3.30
CA SER A 117 8.66 33.41 -3.82
C SER A 117 9.71 32.37 -4.19
N LEU A 118 9.51 31.11 -3.75
CA LEU A 118 10.32 30.01 -4.26
C LEU A 118 10.01 29.81 -5.74
N PRO A 119 11.01 29.58 -6.60
CA PRO A 119 10.77 29.23 -7.98
C PRO A 119 9.86 27.99 -8.07
N THR A 120 8.82 28.07 -8.91
CA THR A 120 7.88 26.97 -9.15
C THR A 120 8.57 25.63 -9.48
N PRO A 121 9.69 25.58 -10.25
CA PRO A 121 10.43 24.32 -10.45
C PRO A 121 10.96 23.69 -9.15
N SER A 122 11.37 24.51 -8.18
CA SER A 122 11.85 24.01 -6.88
C SER A 122 10.71 23.46 -6.04
N PHE A 123 9.56 24.15 -6.04
CA PHE A 123 8.36 23.72 -5.33
C PHE A 123 7.80 22.43 -5.96
N SER A 124 7.66 22.40 -7.28
CA SER A 124 7.17 21.26 -8.05
C SER A 124 8.05 20.03 -7.80
N ALA A 125 9.38 20.18 -7.85
CA ALA A 125 10.33 19.10 -7.60
C ALA A 125 10.19 18.49 -6.20
N CYS A 126 9.91 19.30 -5.17
CA CYS A 126 9.67 18.80 -3.81
C CYS A 126 8.37 17.99 -3.72
N MET A 127 7.31 18.42 -4.40
CA MET A 127 6.03 17.70 -4.42
C MET A 127 6.11 16.40 -5.23
N LEU A 128 6.83 16.39 -6.36
CA LEU A 128 6.97 15.21 -7.22
C LEU A 128 7.70 14.04 -6.53
N LYS A 129 8.49 14.30 -5.49
CA LYS A 129 9.18 13.25 -4.71
C LYS A 129 8.23 12.24 -4.06
N PHE A 130 6.95 12.61 -3.87
CA PHE A 130 5.96 11.73 -3.26
C PHE A 130 5.31 10.75 -4.26
N ILE A 131 5.46 10.95 -5.58
CA ILE A 131 4.82 10.10 -6.59
C ILE A 131 5.19 8.62 -6.44
N PRO A 132 6.46 8.22 -6.26
CA PRO A 132 6.81 6.81 -6.12
C PRO A 132 6.13 6.14 -4.92
N ASP A 133 6.06 6.82 -3.78
CA ASP A 133 5.40 6.28 -2.59
C ASP A 133 3.88 6.25 -2.71
N ILE A 134 3.28 7.22 -3.39
CA ILE A 134 1.84 7.21 -3.72
C ILE A 134 1.52 6.08 -4.71
N SER A 135 2.42 5.81 -5.65
CA SER A 135 2.28 4.68 -6.59
C SER A 135 2.34 3.34 -5.85
N ARG A 136 3.30 3.20 -4.92
CA ARG A 136 3.37 2.05 -4.00
C ARG A 136 2.09 1.92 -3.18
N LEU A 137 1.58 3.01 -2.61
CA LEU A 137 0.32 3.02 -1.88
C LEU A 137 -0.82 2.52 -2.76
N SER A 138 -0.92 2.96 -4.01
CA SER A 138 -1.96 2.52 -4.95
C SER A 138 -1.89 1.03 -5.30
N ALA A 139 -0.73 0.39 -5.15
CA ALA A 139 -0.58 -1.04 -5.37
C ALA A 139 -1.06 -1.90 -4.19
N LEU A 140 -1.32 -1.29 -3.03
CA LEU A 140 -1.84 -1.98 -1.85
C LEU A 140 -3.36 -2.16 -1.93
N PRO A 141 -3.92 -3.20 -1.29
CA PRO A 141 -5.38 -3.36 -1.19
C PRO A 141 -6.03 -2.13 -0.54
N SER A 142 -7.09 -1.57 -1.17
CA SER A 142 -7.73 -0.32 -0.74
C SER A 142 -6.82 0.92 -0.79
N GLY A 143 -5.66 0.81 -1.44
CA GLY A 143 -4.69 1.86 -1.69
C GLY A 143 -5.12 2.91 -2.72
N PRO A 144 -5.71 2.53 -3.87
CA PRO A 144 -6.08 3.46 -4.94
C PRO A 144 -6.94 4.64 -4.46
N ARG A 145 -7.89 4.39 -3.55
CA ARG A 145 -8.74 5.45 -2.98
C ARG A 145 -7.93 6.54 -2.26
N TYR A 146 -6.90 6.14 -1.51
CA TYR A 146 -6.04 7.04 -0.76
C TYR A 146 -5.07 7.76 -1.70
N ALA A 147 -4.48 7.02 -2.62
CA ALA A 147 -3.56 7.56 -3.62
C ALA A 147 -4.22 8.67 -4.46
N PHE A 148 -5.50 8.48 -4.83
CA PHE A 148 -6.28 9.46 -5.58
C PHE A 148 -6.33 10.82 -4.87
N ASP A 149 -6.69 10.83 -3.59
CA ASP A 149 -6.78 12.08 -2.83
C ASP A 149 -5.40 12.72 -2.59
N LEU A 150 -4.35 11.92 -2.37
CA LEU A 150 -2.99 12.45 -2.22
C LEU A 150 -2.47 13.11 -3.50
N LEU A 151 -2.72 12.54 -4.69
CA LEU A 151 -2.33 13.18 -5.95
C LEU A 151 -3.07 14.51 -6.18
N LEU A 152 -4.36 14.57 -5.86
CA LEU A 152 -5.11 15.84 -5.90
C LEU A 152 -4.58 16.85 -4.88
N LYS A 153 -4.15 16.40 -3.69
CA LYS A 153 -3.53 17.25 -2.67
C LYS A 153 -2.21 17.85 -3.17
N LEU A 154 -1.35 17.08 -3.84
CA LEU A 154 -0.13 17.61 -4.46
C LEU A 154 -0.45 18.70 -5.50
N GLY A 155 -1.48 18.47 -6.33
CA GLY A 155 -1.99 19.47 -7.25
C GLY A 155 -2.47 20.75 -6.55
N GLY A 156 -3.23 20.59 -5.47
CA GLY A 156 -3.71 21.69 -4.63
C GLY A 156 -2.58 22.50 -4.00
N ASN A 157 -1.54 21.84 -3.48
CA ASN A 157 -0.37 22.50 -2.90
C ASN A 157 0.33 23.40 -3.91
N LEU A 158 0.49 22.96 -5.17
CA LEU A 158 1.05 23.80 -6.23
C LEU A 158 0.11 24.95 -6.63
N ASN A 159 -1.21 24.74 -6.58
CA ASN A 159 -2.18 25.81 -6.85
C ASN A 159 -2.11 26.92 -5.79
N SER A 160 -1.85 26.56 -4.53
CA SER A 160 -1.63 27.53 -3.44
C SER A 160 -0.24 28.15 -3.44
N HIS A 161 0.70 27.59 -4.21
CA HIS A 161 2.01 28.21 -4.44
C HIS A 161 1.84 29.42 -5.37
N GLY A 162 2.36 30.58 -4.93
CA GLY A 162 2.22 31.87 -5.62
C GLY A 162 2.69 31.86 -7.08
N GLY A 163 2.35 32.91 -7.83
CA GLY A 163 2.80 33.08 -9.22
C GLY A 163 1.75 32.80 -10.30
N LEU A 164 0.52 32.39 -9.95
CA LEU A 164 -0.57 32.29 -10.94
C LEU A 164 -0.90 33.64 -11.60
N GLU A 165 -0.66 34.74 -10.89
CA GLU A 165 -0.91 36.11 -11.38
C GLU A 165 0.21 36.66 -12.27
N SER A 166 1.42 36.08 -12.23
CA SER A 166 2.58 36.63 -12.95
C SER A 166 2.48 36.43 -14.47
N GLY A 167 1.72 35.41 -14.90
CA GLY A 167 1.57 35.07 -16.32
C GLY A 167 2.88 34.67 -17.00
N ASP A 168 3.93 34.34 -16.24
CA ASP A 168 5.23 33.95 -16.78
C ASP A 168 5.13 32.64 -17.58
N ALA A 169 5.63 32.67 -18.82
CA ALA A 169 5.55 31.54 -19.74
C ALA A 169 6.37 30.33 -19.24
N ASP A 170 7.49 30.58 -18.55
CA ASP A 170 8.33 29.52 -18.00
C ASP A 170 7.67 28.88 -16.77
N ASP A 171 7.08 29.69 -15.88
CA ASP A 171 6.24 29.22 -14.76
C ASP A 171 5.07 28.35 -15.25
N LEU A 172 4.31 28.85 -16.22
CA LEU A 172 3.18 28.12 -16.79
C LEU A 172 3.61 26.81 -17.45
N ARG A 173 4.79 26.79 -18.11
CA ARG A 173 5.35 25.56 -18.69
C ARG A 173 5.68 24.55 -17.59
N GLU A 174 6.26 24.99 -16.49
CA GLU A 174 6.58 24.11 -15.36
C GLU A 174 5.31 23.56 -14.71
N ARG A 175 4.30 24.39 -14.48
CA ARG A 175 2.99 23.95 -13.97
C ARG A 175 2.36 22.90 -14.87
N ARG A 176 2.36 23.11 -16.19
CA ARG A 176 1.87 22.10 -17.17
C ARG A 176 2.67 20.80 -17.09
N SER A 177 4.00 20.86 -16.99
CA SER A 177 4.87 19.69 -16.82
C SER A 177 4.54 18.92 -15.53
N PHE A 178 4.32 19.64 -14.43
CA PHE A 178 3.91 19.05 -13.15
C PHE A 178 2.55 18.33 -13.25
N TYR A 179 1.52 18.98 -13.79
CA TYR A 179 0.21 18.32 -13.93
C TYR A 179 0.25 17.16 -14.91
N ALA A 180 1.06 17.21 -15.96
CA ALA A 180 1.22 16.06 -16.87
C ALA A 180 1.73 14.82 -16.12
N ARG A 181 2.71 15.00 -15.22
CA ARG A 181 3.23 13.89 -14.39
C ARG A 181 2.21 13.40 -13.37
N LEU A 182 1.43 14.30 -12.76
CA LEU A 182 0.34 13.90 -11.87
C LEU A 182 -0.78 13.17 -12.62
N ASP A 183 -1.11 13.62 -13.83
CA ASP A 183 -2.13 13.01 -14.69
C ASP A 183 -1.72 11.59 -15.08
N ASP A 184 -0.46 11.40 -15.48
CA ASP A 184 0.09 10.07 -15.79
C ASP A 184 -0.01 9.13 -14.57
N ALA A 185 0.38 9.59 -13.38
CA ALA A 185 0.28 8.79 -12.16
C ALA A 185 -1.18 8.52 -11.74
N MET A 186 -2.08 9.46 -11.99
CA MET A 186 -3.49 9.37 -11.60
C MET A 186 -4.26 8.36 -12.46
N VAL A 187 -3.90 8.17 -13.73
CA VAL A 187 -4.52 7.17 -14.60
C VAL A 187 -4.45 5.76 -13.99
N ASP A 188 -3.27 5.34 -13.54
CA ASP A 188 -3.09 4.01 -12.91
C ASP A 188 -3.90 3.87 -11.62
N VAL A 189 -3.96 4.95 -10.83
CA VAL A 189 -4.75 5.01 -9.59
C VAL A 189 -6.23 4.87 -9.89
N VAL A 190 -6.75 5.58 -10.90
CA VAL A 190 -8.16 5.51 -11.30
C VAL A 190 -8.53 4.11 -11.79
N HIS A 191 -7.67 3.46 -12.58
CA HIS A 191 -7.89 2.08 -12.99
C HIS A 191 -7.96 1.12 -11.78
N GLY A 192 -7.04 1.28 -10.83
CA GLY A 192 -7.06 0.52 -9.58
C GLY A 192 -8.34 0.75 -8.79
N ARG A 193 -8.81 2.00 -8.73
CA ARG A 193 -10.02 2.37 -7.99
C ARG A 193 -11.29 1.81 -8.61
N PHE A 194 -11.42 1.83 -9.94
CA PHE A 194 -12.53 1.14 -10.61
C PHE A 194 -12.54 -0.36 -10.35
N LYS A 195 -11.36 -0.99 -10.31
CA LYS A 195 -11.23 -2.42 -10.02
C LYS A 195 -11.72 -2.77 -8.61
N GLU A 196 -11.45 -1.92 -7.63
CA GLU A 196 -11.78 -2.18 -6.22
C GLU A 196 -13.17 -1.69 -5.79
N GLU A 197 -13.57 -0.47 -6.18
CA GLU A 197 -14.79 0.19 -5.69
C GLU A 197 -15.99 0.07 -6.63
N GLN A 198 -15.78 -0.22 -7.92
CA GLN A 198 -16.83 -0.36 -8.95
C GLN A 198 -17.89 0.75 -8.84
N ASP A 199 -19.15 0.39 -8.56
CA ASP A 199 -20.30 1.31 -8.48
C ASP A 199 -20.29 2.22 -7.23
N GLY A 200 -19.46 1.91 -6.23
CA GLY A 200 -19.44 2.60 -4.93
C GLY A 200 -18.65 3.91 -4.89
N TRP A 201 -17.79 4.17 -5.87
CA TRP A 201 -16.87 5.32 -5.84
C TRP A 201 -17.60 6.67 -6.00
N GLY A 202 -18.65 6.73 -6.83
CA GLY A 202 -19.30 8.02 -7.15
C GLY A 202 -18.43 8.93 -8.04
N VAL A 203 -17.70 8.33 -8.99
CA VAL A 203 -16.77 8.95 -9.94
C VAL A 203 -17.30 10.23 -10.62
N GLN A 204 -18.61 10.33 -10.88
CA GLN A 204 -19.24 11.54 -11.42
C GLN A 204 -19.00 12.79 -10.57
N ARG A 205 -18.96 12.64 -9.23
CA ARG A 205 -18.68 13.75 -8.32
C ARG A 205 -17.22 14.17 -8.43
N GLU A 206 -16.31 13.21 -8.55
CA GLU A 206 -14.88 13.47 -8.69
C GLU A 206 -14.54 14.11 -10.06
N ILE A 207 -15.18 13.67 -11.15
CA ILE A 207 -15.07 14.33 -12.47
C ILE A 207 -15.42 15.82 -12.33
N LYS A 208 -16.58 16.13 -11.75
CA LYS A 208 -17.02 17.52 -11.54
C LYS A 208 -16.06 18.31 -10.66
N ARG A 209 -15.48 17.68 -9.64
CA ARG A 209 -14.48 18.30 -8.76
C ARG A 209 -13.22 18.68 -9.55
N ILE A 210 -12.69 17.77 -10.37
CA ILE A 210 -11.50 18.00 -11.19
C ILE A 210 -11.78 19.08 -12.25
N GLU A 211 -12.91 18.98 -12.96
CA GLU A 211 -13.29 19.96 -13.98
C GLU A 211 -13.49 21.36 -13.41
N LYS A 212 -14.08 21.48 -12.22
CA LYS A 212 -14.24 22.77 -11.52
C LYS A 212 -12.89 23.41 -11.23
N THR A 213 -11.92 22.63 -10.73
CA THR A 213 -10.55 23.13 -10.50
C THR A 213 -9.87 23.50 -11.81
N GLY A 214 -10.01 22.67 -12.85
CA GLY A 214 -9.44 22.97 -14.17
C GLY A 214 -10.02 24.25 -14.80
N ALA A 215 -11.33 24.49 -14.63
CA ALA A 215 -11.97 25.72 -15.11
C ALA A 215 -11.44 26.97 -14.39
N TYR A 216 -11.19 26.88 -13.07
CA TYR A 216 -10.54 27.95 -12.32
C TYR A 216 -9.10 28.16 -12.78
N LEU A 217 -8.32 27.10 -12.95
CA LEU A 217 -6.91 27.21 -13.39
C LEU A 217 -6.76 27.76 -14.82
N ARG A 218 -7.74 27.49 -15.70
CA ARG A 218 -7.79 28.06 -17.05
C ARG A 218 -7.81 29.58 -17.05
N THR A 219 -8.45 30.24 -16.08
CA THR A 219 -8.46 31.72 -16.02
C THR A 219 -7.06 32.30 -15.80
N TRP A 220 -6.11 31.48 -15.37
CA TRP A 220 -4.72 31.81 -15.12
C TRP A 220 -3.76 31.20 -16.16
N GLY A 221 -4.27 30.66 -17.28
CA GLY A 221 -3.46 30.07 -18.35
C GLY A 221 -2.87 28.68 -18.03
N VAL A 222 -3.30 28.06 -16.93
CA VAL A 222 -2.88 26.71 -16.53
C VAL A 222 -3.85 25.69 -17.12
N GLU A 223 -3.51 25.18 -18.30
CA GLU A 223 -4.27 24.13 -19.00
C GLU A 223 -3.36 23.25 -19.87
N PRO A 224 -3.72 21.96 -20.10
CA PRO A 224 -4.88 21.24 -19.56
C PRO A 224 -4.65 20.68 -18.13
N TYR A 225 -5.74 20.47 -17.38
CA TYR A 225 -5.71 19.93 -16.00
C TYR A 225 -6.32 18.52 -15.98
N PHE A 226 -5.48 17.50 -15.75
CA PHE A 226 -5.84 16.08 -15.70
C PHE A 226 -6.64 15.55 -16.92
N PRO A 227 -6.26 15.88 -18.17
CA PRO A 227 -7.03 15.47 -19.35
C PRO A 227 -7.14 13.94 -19.52
N LYS A 228 -6.06 13.17 -19.32
CA LYS A 228 -6.07 11.71 -19.51
C LYS A 228 -6.88 11.02 -18.42
N THR A 229 -6.70 11.46 -17.18
CA THR A 229 -7.50 10.98 -16.04
C THR A 229 -8.99 11.18 -16.29
N LEU A 230 -9.40 12.36 -16.76
CA LEU A 230 -10.81 12.65 -17.04
C LEU A 230 -11.38 11.76 -18.16
N GLU A 231 -10.58 11.46 -19.18
CA GLU A 231 -10.94 10.49 -20.22
C GLU A 231 -11.20 9.11 -19.62
N VAL A 232 -10.23 8.56 -18.87
CA VAL A 232 -10.35 7.25 -18.22
C VAL A 232 -11.54 7.18 -17.25
N MET A 233 -11.77 8.24 -16.47
CA MET A 233 -12.91 8.31 -15.55
C MET A 233 -14.25 8.28 -16.29
N ARG A 234 -14.36 8.95 -17.45
CA ARG A 234 -15.57 8.96 -18.28
C ARG A 234 -15.78 7.62 -18.99
N ASP A 235 -14.71 6.99 -19.46
CA ASP A 235 -14.79 5.68 -20.11
C ASP A 235 -15.19 4.57 -19.13
N GLY A 236 -14.67 4.63 -17.89
CA GLY A 236 -15.04 3.70 -16.83
C GLY A 236 -16.53 3.76 -16.46
N LEU A 237 -17.16 4.94 -16.59
CA LEU A 237 -18.62 5.09 -16.44
C LEU A 237 -19.41 4.38 -17.54
N GLY A 238 -18.90 4.37 -18.77
CA GLY A 238 -19.53 3.67 -19.89
C GLY A 238 -19.54 2.15 -19.72
N HIS A 239 -18.57 1.60 -18.98
CA HIS A 239 -18.46 0.16 -18.68
C HIS A 239 -19.22 -0.26 -17.41
N ALA A 240 -19.52 0.67 -16.50
CA ALA A 240 -20.33 0.44 -15.29
C ALA A 240 -21.84 0.61 -15.52
N ALA A 241 -22.26 1.11 -16.69
CA ALA A 241 -23.66 1.09 -17.07
C ALA A 241 -24.08 -0.36 -17.40
N PRO A 242 -25.01 -0.99 -16.65
CA PRO A 242 -25.46 -2.32 -16.97
C PRO A 242 -26.20 -2.30 -18.30
N MET A 243 -25.83 -3.23 -19.17
CA MET A 243 -26.69 -3.79 -20.21
C MET A 243 -28.09 -4.06 -19.63
N GLY A 244 -29.04 -3.16 -19.89
CA GLY A 244 -30.35 -3.22 -19.27
C GLY A 244 -31.29 -2.10 -19.69
N LEU A 245 -31.64 -2.04 -20.98
CA LEU A 245 -33.01 -2.00 -21.55
C LEU A 245 -33.02 -1.34 -22.94
N PRO A 246 -33.82 -1.87 -23.89
CA PRO A 246 -33.92 -1.33 -25.22
C PRO A 246 -34.84 -0.09 -25.27
N SER A 247 -34.54 0.76 -26.25
CA SER A 247 -35.43 1.72 -26.91
C SER A 247 -36.94 1.52 -26.70
N GLY A 248 -37.61 2.58 -26.26
CA GLY A 248 -39.07 2.74 -26.24
C GLY A 248 -39.41 3.96 -25.38
N GLY A 249 -39.75 5.11 -25.95
CA GLY A 249 -41.10 5.40 -26.42
C GLY A 249 -41.60 6.63 -25.64
N GLY A 250 -42.11 7.64 -26.34
CA GLY A 250 -42.46 8.93 -25.76
C GLY A 250 -43.55 8.87 -24.69
N GLY A 251 -43.52 9.86 -23.78
CA GLY A 251 -44.55 10.08 -22.76
C GLY A 251 -44.35 11.43 -22.09
N THR A 252 -45.36 12.29 -22.22
CA THR A 252 -45.48 13.70 -21.81
C THR A 252 -45.23 14.00 -20.31
N PRO A 253 -44.87 15.25 -19.95
CA PRO A 253 -44.63 15.64 -18.55
C PRO A 253 -45.95 15.86 -17.77
N PRO A 254 -46.04 15.52 -16.48
CA PRO A 254 -47.17 15.91 -15.65
C PRO A 254 -46.99 17.32 -15.07
N ALA A 255 -48.11 18.04 -15.04
CA ALA A 255 -48.26 19.39 -14.55
C ALA A 255 -48.16 19.48 -13.02
N TYR A 256 -47.72 20.66 -12.56
CA TYR A 256 -47.67 21.06 -11.15
C TYR A 256 -49.09 21.23 -10.56
N GLN A 257 -49.25 20.77 -9.32
CA GLN A 257 -50.13 21.35 -8.31
C GLN A 257 -49.30 21.63 -7.05
#